data_AF-A0A933AAT7-F1
#
_entry.id   AF-A0A933AAT7-F1
#
_cell.length_a   1.000
_cell.length_b   1.000
_cell.length_c   1.000
_cell.angle_alpha   90.00
_cell.angle_beta   90.00
_cell.angle_gamma   90.00
#
_symmetry.space_group_name_H-M   'P 1'
#
loop_
_entity.id
_entity.type
_entity.pdbx_description
1 polymer ?
#
loop_
_entity_poly.entity_id
_entity_poly.type
_entity_poly.pdbx_seq_one_letter_code
_entity_poly.pdbx_strand_id
1 'polypeptide(L)'
;MEKKELYKNKQVLEIEASGYEVLPGLIEIFLDALFDKRSGKSKRIMALIPKQYFDERGKLFTSKYCNILGVVHYVANMTDNFAIDTFRLLKGISIGGY
;
A
#
# COMPACT_ATOMS: atom_id res chain seq x y z
N MET A 1 -1.22 -17.21 -38.00
CA MET A 1 -0.50 -18.19 -37.15
C MET A 1 0.80 -17.52 -36.70
N GLU A 2 1.24 -17.45 -35.45
CA GLU A 2 0.75 -17.98 -34.17
C GLU A 2 1.72 -17.42 -33.10
N LYS A 3 1.28 -16.53 -32.22
CA LYS A 3 2.03 -16.09 -31.02
C LYS A 3 1.09 -15.71 -29.86
N LYS A 4 -0.17 -16.15 -29.94
CA LYS A 4 -1.26 -15.72 -29.05
C LYS A 4 -1.59 -16.71 -27.93
N GLU A 5 -1.16 -17.96 -27.99
CA GLU A 5 -1.84 -18.99 -27.21
C GLU A 5 -1.08 -19.62 -26.04
N LEU A 6 0.25 -19.50 -25.89
CA LEU A 6 0.93 -20.47 -25.00
C LEU A 6 1.55 -19.99 -23.67
N TYR A 7 1.69 -18.69 -23.35
CA TYR A 7 2.37 -18.30 -22.08
C TYR A 7 1.89 -17.03 -21.38
N LYS A 8 0.76 -16.41 -21.79
CA LYS A 8 0.41 -15.05 -21.31
C LYS A 8 -0.89 -14.90 -20.54
N ASN A 9 -1.74 -15.91 -20.46
CA ASN A 9 -3.06 -15.72 -19.83
C ASN A 9 -2.99 -15.90 -18.31
N LYS A 10 -2.42 -17.00 -17.83
CA LYS A 10 -2.40 -17.32 -16.39
C LYS A 10 -1.58 -16.34 -15.55
N GLN A 11 -0.35 -16.03 -15.95
CA GLN A 11 0.53 -15.13 -15.19
C GLN A 11 -0.02 -13.70 -15.12
N VAL A 12 -0.62 -13.20 -16.21
CA VAL A 12 -1.22 -11.86 -16.24
C VAL A 12 -2.47 -11.83 -15.35
N LEU A 13 -3.33 -12.85 -15.45
CA LEU A 13 -4.50 -12.98 -14.58
C LEU A 13 -4.13 -13.07 -13.10
N GLU A 14 -3.05 -13.78 -12.76
CA GLU A 14 -2.55 -13.87 -11.37
C GLU A 14 -2.06 -12.50 -10.86
N ILE A 15 -1.34 -11.74 -11.70
CA ILE A 15 -0.90 -10.38 -11.37
C ILE A 15 -2.11 -9.46 -11.17
N GLU A 16 -3.06 -9.43 -12.11
CA GLU A 16 -4.27 -8.62 -12.03
C GLU A 16 -5.11 -8.99 -10.79
N ALA A 17 -5.34 -10.29 -10.56
CA ALA A 17 -6.05 -10.79 -9.38
C ALA A 17 -5.39 -10.34 -8.07
N SER A 18 -4.05 -10.39 -8.00
CA SER A 18 -3.32 -9.91 -6.82
C SER A 18 -3.49 -8.41 -6.60
N GLY A 19 -3.58 -7.61 -7.68
CA GLY A 19 -3.82 -6.17 -7.61
C GLY A 19 -5.16 -5.80 -6.97
N TYR A 20 -6.20 -6.61 -7.19
CA TYR A 20 -7.52 -6.42 -6.58
C TYR A 20 -7.55 -6.64 -5.06
N GLU A 21 -6.58 -7.38 -4.51
CA GLU A 21 -6.49 -7.61 -3.06
C GLU A 21 -5.46 -6.66 -2.41
N VAL A 22 -4.29 -6.53 -3.04
CA VAL A 22 -3.15 -5.79 -2.50
C VAL A 22 -3.45 -4.29 -2.38
N LEU A 23 -3.96 -3.65 -3.43
CA LEU A 23 -4.16 -2.20 -3.42
C LEU A 23 -5.26 -1.76 -2.44
N PRO A 24 -6.48 -2.35 -2.46
CA PRO A 24 -7.51 -2.00 -1.48
C PRO A 24 -7.06 -2.29 -0.06
N GLY A 25 -6.39 -3.43 0.15
CA GLY A 25 -5.92 -3.81 1.48
C GLY A 25 -4.82 -2.90 2.03
N LEU A 26 -3.91 -2.40 1.18
CA LEU A 26 -2.93 -1.38 1.59
C LEU A 26 -3.62 -0.07 1.98
N ILE A 27 -4.56 0.40 1.16
CA ILE A 27 -5.31 1.64 1.42
C ILE A 27 -6.06 1.52 2.76
N GLU A 28 -6.77 0.42 2.98
CA GLU A 28 -7.51 0.16 4.23
C GLU A 28 -6.57 0.21 5.45
N ILE A 29 -5.45 -0.51 5.41
CA ILE A 29 -4.48 -0.54 6.52
C ILE A 29 -3.95 0.86 6.86
N PHE A 30 -3.59 1.66 5.84
CA PHE A 30 -3.07 3.00 6.07
C PHE A 30 -4.16 3.99 6.52
N LEU A 31 -5.38 3.89 5.99
CA LEU A 31 -6.48 4.74 6.42
C LEU A 31 -6.91 4.43 7.86
N ASP A 32 -6.97 3.16 8.24
CA ASP A 32 -7.21 2.76 9.63
C ASP A 32 -6.15 3.34 10.56
N ALA A 33 -4.87 3.24 10.18
CA ALA A 33 -3.78 3.80 10.95
C ALA A 33 -3.83 5.34 11.02
N LEU A 34 -4.31 6.00 9.97
CA LEU A 34 -4.48 7.46 9.92
C LEU A 34 -5.56 7.93 10.91
N PHE A 35 -6.65 7.18 11.04
CA PHE A 35 -7.79 7.57 11.88
C PHE A 35 -7.72 7.01 13.32
N ASP A 36 -7.07 5.87 13.56
CA ASP A 36 -6.81 5.36 14.91
C ASP A 36 -5.45 5.79 15.47
N LYS A 37 -5.34 7.07 15.84
CA LYS A 37 -4.07 7.68 16.31
C LYS A 37 -3.62 7.21 17.71
N ARG A 38 -4.47 6.48 18.43
CA ARG A 38 -4.19 6.06 19.82
C ARG A 38 -3.35 4.79 19.88
N SER A 39 -3.48 3.93 18.87
CA SER A 39 -2.76 2.66 18.82
C SER A 39 -1.27 2.85 18.50
N GLY A 40 -0.41 2.16 19.25
CA GLY A 40 1.03 2.09 18.95
C GLY A 40 1.30 1.44 17.59
N LYS A 41 0.43 0.50 17.16
CA LYS A 41 0.48 -0.10 15.82
C LYS A 41 0.26 0.94 14.74
N SER A 42 -0.80 1.75 14.86
CA SER A 42 -1.13 2.80 13.89
C SER A 42 -0.02 3.83 13.73
N LYS A 43 0.63 4.24 14.84
CA LYS A 43 1.79 5.14 14.79
C LYS A 43 2.95 4.53 14.00
N ARG A 44 3.25 3.25 14.19
CA ARG A 44 4.31 2.55 13.45
C ARG A 44 3.97 2.40 11.97
N ILE A 45 2.73 2.08 11.63
CA ILE A 45 2.26 1.98 10.24
C ILE A 45 2.37 3.35 9.54
N MET A 46 1.88 4.42 10.17
CA MET A 46 1.96 5.77 9.61
C MET A 46 3.40 6.26 9.42
N ALA A 47 4.34 5.78 10.25
CA ALA A 47 5.76 6.11 10.11
C ALA A 47 6.42 5.48 8.87
N LEU A 48 5.78 4.49 8.23
CA LEU A 48 6.26 3.91 6.97
C LEU A 48 6.03 4.84 5.77
N ILE A 49 5.10 5.79 5.89
CA ILE A 49 4.81 6.74 4.82
C ILE A 49 5.89 7.83 4.84
N PRO A 50 6.60 8.07 3.73
CA PRO A 50 7.59 9.13 3.64
C PRO A 50 6.99 10.51 3.92
N LYS A 51 7.77 11.38 4.56
CA LYS A 51 7.31 12.71 4.99
C LYS A 51 6.80 13.60 3.85
N GLN A 52 7.23 13.36 2.62
CA GLN A 52 6.81 14.11 1.43
C GLN A 52 5.33 13.95 1.08
N TYR A 53 4.64 12.94 1.63
CA TYR A 53 3.20 12.74 1.44
C TYR A 53 2.34 13.47 2.50
N PHE A 54 3.00 14.23 3.37
CA PHE A 54 2.39 15.01 4.44
C PHE A 54 2.60 16.52 4.20
N ASP A 55 2.24 17.35 5.17
CA ASP A 55 2.45 18.80 5.07
C ASP A 55 3.94 19.17 4.93
N GLU A 56 4.22 20.45 4.70
CA GLU A 56 5.59 20.97 4.52
C GLU A 56 6.53 20.68 5.71
N ARG A 57 5.99 20.34 6.88
CA ARG A 57 6.72 19.98 8.10
C ARG A 57 6.82 18.46 8.30
N GLY A 58 6.33 17.68 7.34
CA GLY A 58 6.24 16.22 7.42
C GLY A 58 5.22 15.74 8.45
N LYS A 59 4.16 16.53 8.70
CA LYS A 59 3.08 16.23 9.65
C LYS A 59 1.74 16.12 8.93
N LEU A 60 0.79 15.43 9.55
CA LEU A 60 -0.57 15.35 9.01
C LEU A 60 -1.14 16.75 8.75
N PHE A 61 -1.73 16.91 7.57
CA PHE A 61 -2.46 18.11 7.19
C PHE A 61 -3.61 18.40 8.16
N THR A 62 -4.01 19.66 8.26
CA THR A 62 -5.24 20.05 8.97
C THR A 62 -6.47 19.43 8.33
N SER A 63 -6.48 19.29 6.99
CA SER A 63 -7.60 18.70 6.24
C SER A 63 -7.55 17.17 6.22
N LYS A 64 -8.64 16.52 6.61
CA LYS A 64 -8.79 15.06 6.49
C LYS A 64 -8.67 14.59 5.05
N TYR A 65 -9.25 15.35 4.10
CA TYR A 65 -9.18 15.05 2.68
C TYR A 65 -7.72 15.01 2.20
N CYS A 66 -6.92 16.02 2.55
CA CYS A 66 -5.50 16.07 2.16
C CYS A 66 -4.70 14.90 2.75
N ASN A 67 -5.01 14.45 3.97
CA ASN A 67 -4.37 13.28 4.55
C ASN A 67 -4.75 11.97 3.84
N ILE A 68 -6.03 11.78 3.51
CA ILE A 68 -6.48 10.63 2.71
C ILE A 68 -5.78 10.64 1.35
N LEU A 69 -5.75 11.80 0.69
CA LEU A 69 -5.09 11.97 -0.59
C LEU A 69 -3.60 11.66 -0.50
N GLY A 70 -2.91 12.07 0.57
CA GLY A 70 -1.50 11.73 0.82
C GLY A 70 -1.27 10.22 0.93
N VAL A 71 -2.14 9.50 1.64
CA VAL A 71 -2.09 8.03 1.75
C VAL A 71 -2.32 7.38 0.38
N VAL A 72 -3.36 7.78 -0.34
CA VAL A 72 -3.66 7.24 -1.67
C VAL A 72 -2.52 7.53 -2.64
N HIS A 73 -1.96 8.74 -2.60
CA HIS A 73 -0.82 9.14 -3.42
C HIS A 73 0.43 8.30 -3.10
N TYR A 74 0.67 7.97 -1.83
CA TYR A 74 1.75 7.06 -1.46
C TYR A 74 1.56 5.66 -2.05
N VAL A 75 0.37 5.06 -1.89
CA VAL A 75 0.08 3.72 -2.43
C VAL A 75 0.14 3.70 -3.96
N ALA A 76 -0.38 4.74 -4.62
CA ALA A 76 -0.38 4.83 -6.09
C ALA A 76 1.03 4.98 -6.69
N ASN A 77 2.02 5.45 -5.92
CA ASN A 77 3.41 5.55 -6.36
C ASN A 77 4.25 4.30 -6.03
N MET A 78 3.64 3.24 -5.50
CA MET A 78 4.35 1.98 -5.27
C MET A 78 4.58 1.26 -6.60
N THR A 79 5.74 0.61 -6.74
CA THR A 79 5.93 -0.42 -7.76
C THR A 79 5.24 -1.71 -7.34
N ASP A 80 4.90 -2.59 -8.29
CA ASP A 80 4.20 -3.85 -7.99
C ASP A 80 4.89 -4.67 -6.90
N ASN A 81 6.21 -4.87 -7.00
CA ASN A 81 6.99 -5.60 -6.00
C ASN A 81 6.93 -4.92 -4.62
N PHE A 82 7.07 -3.60 -4.58
CA PHE A 82 7.04 -2.85 -3.32
C PHE A 82 5.66 -2.90 -2.65
N ALA A 83 4.58 -2.81 -3.42
CA ALA A 83 3.22 -2.95 -2.91
C ALA A 83 2.96 -4.35 -2.34
N ILE A 84 3.34 -5.40 -3.08
CA ILE A 84 3.18 -6.80 -2.66
C ILE A 84 3.99 -7.07 -1.38
N ASP A 85 5.25 -6.66 -1.33
CA ASP A 85 6.11 -6.89 -0.17
C ASP A 85 5.60 -6.13 1.07
N THR A 86 5.21 -4.88 0.89
CA THR A 86 4.62 -4.06 1.96
C THR A 86 3.34 -4.67 2.47
N PHE A 87 2.45 -5.14 1.59
CA PHE A 87 1.19 -5.77 1.97
C PHE A 87 1.42 -7.06 2.76
N ARG A 88 2.32 -7.93 2.29
CA ARG A 88 2.69 -9.17 2.99
C ARG A 88 3.28 -8.89 4.36
N LEU A 89 4.14 -7.87 4.47
CA LEU A 89 4.73 -7.46 5.75
C LEU A 89 3.66 -6.97 6.73
N LEU A 90 2.76 -6.09 6.28
CA LEU A 90 1.73 -5.50 7.13
C LEU A 90 0.64 -6.49 7.55
N LYS A 91 0.35 -7.48 6.71
CA LYS A 91 -0.55 -8.60 7.04
C LYS A 91 0.13 -9.71 7.86
N GLY A 92 1.45 -9.61 8.12
CA GLY A 92 2.21 -10.63 8.85
C GLY A 92 2.39 -11.95 8.07
N ILE A 93 2.21 -11.91 6.74
CA ILE A 93 2.43 -13.04 5.83
C ILE A 93 3.92 -13.26 5.60
N SER A 94 4.68 -12.17 5.53
CA SER A 94 6.13 -12.19 5.47
C SER A 94 6.67 -11.46 6.69
N ILE A 95 7.31 -12.19 7.60
CA ILE A 95 8.00 -11.63 8.76
C ILE A 95 9.48 -11.66 8.39
N GLY A 96 9.97 -10.56 7.80
CA GLY A 96 11.35 -10.48 7.35
C GLY A 96 12.34 -10.69 8.49
N GLY A 97 13.05 -11.82 8.45
CA GLY A 97 14.11 -12.17 9.39
C GLY A 97 14.59 -13.63 9.36
N TYR A 98 13.79 -14.58 8.81
CA TYR A 98 14.19 -15.98 8.57
C TYR A 98 13.50 -16.53 7.31
#